data_AF-A0A7S5GAA3-F1
#
_entry.id   AF-A0A7S5GAA3-F1
#
_cell.length_a   1.000
_cell.length_b   1.000
_cell.length_c   1.000
_cell.angle_alpha   90.00
_cell.angle_beta   90.00
_cell.angle_gamma   90.00
#
_symmetry.space_group_name_H-M   'P 1'
#
loop_
_entity.id
_entity.type
_entity.pdbx_description
1 polymer ?
#
loop_
_entity_poly.entity_id
_entity_poly.type
_entity_poly.pdbx_seq_one_letter_code
_entity_poly.pdbx_strand_id
1 'polypeptide(L)' 'FVSVGMVDAVQFVHYDSVSERAVPKQAWMDQVSREYTDYWERETGRYQVEQQVFKGIIETAKK' A
#
# COMPACT_ATOMS: atom_id res chain seq x y z
N PHE A 1 -5.26 -3.47 8.97
CA PHE A 1 -5.04 -3.91 7.58
C PHE A 1 -3.58 -3.68 7.26
N VAL A 2 -2.94 -4.61 6.54
CA VAL A 2 -1.55 -4.50 6.13
C VAL A 2 -1.46 -4.95 4.69
N SER A 3 -0.77 -4.17 3.85
CA SER A 3 -0.45 -4.54 2.47
C SER A 3 1.07 -4.54 2.28
N VAL A 4 1.58 -5.59 1.65
CA VAL A 4 3.01 -5.80 1.41
C VAL A 4 3.18 -6.22 -0.05
N GLY A 5 4.07 -5.52 -0.76
CA GLY A 5 4.46 -5.89 -2.12
C GLY A 5 5.84 -6.53 -2.12
N MET A 6 5.98 -7.64 -2.85
CA MET A 6 7.21 -8.41 -2.98
C MET A 6 7.62 -8.54 -4.45
N VAL A 7 8.91 -8.43 -4.74
CA VAL A 7 9.54 -8.81 -6.01
C VAL A 7 10.75 -9.66 -5.67
N ASP A 8 10.88 -10.86 -6.25
CA ASP A 8 11.97 -11.81 -5.97
C ASP A 8 12.21 -12.06 -4.47
N ALA A 9 11.12 -12.27 -3.73
CA ALA A 9 11.11 -12.43 -2.27
C ALA A 9 11.67 -11.24 -1.45
N VAL A 10 11.88 -10.09 -2.09
CA VAL A 10 12.27 -8.83 -1.44
C VAL A 10 11.06 -7.91 -1.33
N GLN A 11 10.83 -7.38 -0.14
CA GLN A 11 9.77 -6.40 0.10
C GLN A 11 10.12 -5.05 -0.51
N PHE A 12 9.28 -4.54 -1.41
CA PHE A 12 9.49 -3.24 -2.05
C PHE A 12 8.57 -2.13 -1.54
N VAL A 13 7.41 -2.48 -0.99
CA VAL A 13 6.46 -1.52 -0.41
C VAL A 13 5.85 -2.06 0.88
N HIS A 14 5.54 -1.16 1.81
CA HIS A 14 4.74 -1.43 3.00
C HIS A 14 3.62 -0.41 3.13
N TYR A 15 2.43 -0.87 3.49
CA TYR A 15 1.34 -0.04 4.00
C TYR A 15 0.75 -0.73 5.23
N ASP A 16 0.45 0.05 6.27
CA ASP A 16 -0.29 -0.41 7.43
C ASP A 16 -1.36 0.61 7.83
N SER A 17 -2.44 0.11 8.44
CA SER A 17 -3.59 0.93 8.83
C SER A 17 -3.32 1.88 10.00
N VAL A 18 -2.11 1.90 10.57
CA VAL A 18 -1.72 2.82 11.65
C VAL A 18 -1.02 4.04 11.08
N SER A 19 -0.04 3.83 10.20
CA SER A 19 0.68 4.91 9.52
C SER A 19 -0.12 5.50 8.35
N GLU A 20 -1.05 4.71 7.79
CA GLU A 20 -1.90 5.04 6.65
C GLU A 20 -1.12 5.60 5.44
N ARG A 21 0.12 5.12 5.25
CA ARG A 21 1.02 5.60 4.21
C ARG A 21 1.71 4.43 3.49
N ALA A 22 1.76 4.51 2.15
CA ALA A 22 2.61 3.62 1.37
C ALA A 22 4.07 4.08 1.48
N VAL A 23 4.94 3.18 1.94
CA VAL A 23 6.36 3.46 2.17
C VAL A 23 7.22 2.55 1.30
N PRO A 24 8.05 3.10 0.37
CA PRO A 24 9.06 2.31 -0.33
C PRO A 24 10.05 1.69 0.65
N LYS A 25 10.47 0.46 0.37
CA LYS A 25 11.45 -0.28 1.19
C LYS A 25 12.77 -0.54 0.48
N GLN A 26 12.85 -0.27 -0.82
CA GLN A 26 14.05 -0.51 -1.62
C GLN A 26 14.45 0.75 -2.39
N ALA A 27 15.75 1.01 -2.49
CA ALA A 27 16.28 2.22 -3.13
C ALA A 27 15.91 2.34 -4.62
N TRP A 28 15.72 1.21 -5.31
CA TRP A 28 15.29 1.22 -6.71
C TRP A 28 13.86 1.76 -6.89
N MET A 29 13.05 1.78 -5.83
CA MET A 29 11.74 2.42 -5.87
C MET A 29 11.81 3.96 -5.85
N ASP A 30 12.95 4.56 -5.46
CA ASP A 30 13.14 6.01 -5.51
C ASP A 30 13.13 6.53 -6.96
N GLN A 31 13.53 5.70 -7.92
CA GLN A 31 13.49 6.06 -9.34
C GLN A 31 12.05 6.30 -9.81
N VAL A 32 11.08 5.50 -9.33
CA VAL A 32 9.66 5.69 -9.65
C VAL A 32 9.17 7.04 -9.16
N SER A 33 9.61 7.49 -7.98
CA SER A 33 9.26 8.81 -7.44
C SER A 33 9.84 9.99 -8.22
N ARG A 34 10.93 9.77 -8.96
CA ARG A 34 11.54 10.81 -9.81
C ARG A 34 10.79 10.97 -11.13
N GLU A 35 10.30 9.86 -11.69
CA GLU A 35 9.55 9.86 -12.95
C GLU A 35 8.07 10.21 -12.75
N TYR A 36 7.49 9.74 -11.64
CA TYR A 36 6.10 9.94 -11.27
C TYR A 36 6.00 10.48 -9.84
N THR A 37 6.02 11.81 -9.72
CA THR A 37 6.07 12.50 -8.42
C THR A 37 4.85 12.24 -7.53
N ASP A 38 3.72 11.86 -8.12
CA ASP A 38 2.45 11.56 -7.45
C ASP A 38 2.25 10.05 -7.16
N TYR A 39 3.20 9.19 -7.54
CA TYR A 39 3.04 7.74 -7.46
C TYR A 39 2.70 7.25 -6.04
N TRP A 40 3.44 7.71 -5.03
CA TRP A 40 3.23 7.26 -3.65
C TRP A 40 1.95 7.81 -3.02
N GLU A 41 1.51 8.99 -3.44
CA GLU A 41 0.23 9.54 -3.00
C GLU A 41 -0.92 8.71 -3.56
N ARG A 42 -0.85 8.36 -4.85
CA ARG A 42 -1.81 7.48 -5.51
C ARG A 42 -1.84 6.08 -4.91
N GLU A 43 -0.69 5.48 -4.65
CA GLU A 43 -0.60 4.16 -4.01
C GLU A 43 -1.12 4.20 -2.57
N THR A 44 -0.86 5.27 -1.83
CA THR A 44 -1.43 5.47 -0.49
C THR A 44 -2.95 5.52 -0.55
N GLY A 45 -3.52 6.32 -1.45
CA GLY A 45 -4.96 6.42 -1.65
C GLY A 45 -5.58 5.08 -2.06
N ARG A 46 -4.91 4.30 -2.91
CA ARG A 46 -5.34 2.96 -3.30
C ARG A 46 -5.45 2.02 -2.09
N TYR A 47 -4.41 1.95 -1.26
CA TYR A 47 -4.44 1.09 -0.06
C TYR A 47 -5.46 1.55 0.98
N GLN A 48 -5.70 2.86 1.11
CA GLN A 48 -6.78 3.38 1.97
C GLN A 48 -8.16 2.92 1.49
N VAL A 49 -8.43 2.93 0.18
CA VAL A 49 -9.68 2.42 -0.40
C VAL A 49 -9.80 0.91 -0.16
N GLU A 50 -8.75 0.14 -0.47
CA GLU A 50 -8.71 -1.31 -0.24
C GLU A 50 -8.99 -1.67 1.22
N GLN A 51 -8.39 -0.93 2.17
CA GLN A 51 -8.66 -1.09 3.61
C GLN A 51 -10.15 -0.95 3.96
N GLN A 52 -10.84 0.08 3.44
CA GLN A 52 -12.27 0.28 3.72
C GLN A 52 -13.12 -0.82 3.07
N VAL A 53 -12.77 -1.26 1.86
CA VAL A 53 -13.43 -2.36 1.17
C VAL A 53 -13.32 -3.65 1.99
N PHE A 54 -12.11 -4.02 2.45
CA PHE A 54 -11.92 -5.21 3.26
C PHE A 54 -12.65 -5.14 4.60
N LYS A 55 -12.71 -3.96 5.23
CA LYS A 55 -13.53 -3.76 6.43
C LYS A 55 -15.00 -4.07 6.14
N GLY A 56 -15.57 -3.54 5.06
CA GLY A 56 -16.95 -3.81 4.66
C GLY A 56 -17.23 -5.29 4.32
N ILE A 57 -16.28 -5.96 3.65
CA ILE A 57 -16.37 -7.39 3.35
C ILE A 57 -16.37 -8.22 4.63
N ILE A 58 -15.46 -7.93 5.57
CA ILE A 58 -15.38 -8.66 6.84
C ILE A 58 -16.66 -8.47 7.66
N GLU A 59 -17.18 -7.25 7.75
CA GLU A 59 -18.45 -6.98 8.46
C GLU A 59 -19.63 -7.68 7.78
N THR A 60 -19.63 -7.82 6.46
CA THR A 60 -20.63 -8.61 5.73
C THR A 60 -20.49 -10.11 6.01
N ALA A 61 -19.26 -10.63 5.98
CA ALA A 61 -18.97 -12.05 6.15
C ALA A 61 -19.16 -12.57 7.59
N LYS A 62 -19.17 -11.67 8.58
CA LYS A 62 -19.48 -12.00 9.98
C LYS A 62 -20.96 -12.22 10.26
N LYS A 63 -21.85 -11.77 9.36
CA LYS A 63 -23.31 -11.97 9.49
C LYS A 63 -23.68 -13.41 9.18
#